data_AF-A0AAD8Y9S6-F1
#
_entry.id   AF-A0AAD8Y9S6-F1
#
_cell.length_a   1.000
_cell.length_b   1.000
_cell.length_c   1.000
_cell.angle_alpha   90.00
_cell.angle_beta   90.00
_cell.angle_gamma   90.00
#
_symmetry.space_group_name_H-M   'P 1'
#
loop_
_entity.id
_entity.type
_entity.pdbx_description
1 polymer ?
#
loop_
_entity_poly.entity_id
_entity_poly.type
_entity_poly.pdbx_seq_one_letter_code
_entity_poly.pdbx_strand_id
1 'polypeptide(L)'
;MITLATYTAPGTSDVLIELKGPASSADSLDLVIAAPHGGGLKPTYIDSRSGSGIVTSKDSYTLEVSELLAQSLIDTYCVGVPYLIINHLHRSKLDANRELEEATIGIVNGIATATEAWNKFHTYINDAQVFVRGKFGTSIGSGVTGVNGLFFDMHGYIGNNGKSDASATTGWKDDVNIHGAPFTQWGYRLSDDPSLTSCPIDNLGGTIGSFTHARSLPNQSYECLVRGPNSMGSRVNALLSNVASISDLCGQGTPSFEYPSPNALATDATYCNDAADGGECHYYSGGFDVKIHERMDVDLSVLPQPTLSGEHFNALQAELPRCIRFGGDTIRSDFAGVLAQATMGFLRDLNGPMP
;
A
#
# COMPACT_ATOMS: atom_id res chain seq x y z
N MET A 1 -9.90 -2.58 18.93
CA MET A 1 -8.59 -1.96 18.60
C MET A 1 -8.36 -0.76 19.51
N ILE A 2 -7.13 -0.52 19.97
CA ILE A 2 -6.76 0.63 20.81
C ILE A 2 -5.62 1.43 20.18
N THR A 3 -5.47 2.69 20.57
CA THR A 3 -4.27 3.49 20.24
C THR A 3 -3.09 3.01 21.10
N LEU A 4 -2.00 2.62 20.46
CA LEU A 4 -0.78 2.11 21.09
C LEU A 4 0.30 3.18 21.21
N ALA A 5 0.41 4.04 20.20
CA ALA A 5 1.36 5.15 20.19
C ALA A 5 0.84 6.30 19.33
N THR A 6 1.24 7.51 19.69
CA THR A 6 0.96 8.72 18.93
C THR A 6 2.19 9.61 18.88
N TYR A 7 2.39 10.29 17.75
CA TYR A 7 3.22 11.48 17.69
C TYR A 7 2.33 12.72 17.67
N THR A 8 2.33 13.46 18.77
CA THR A 8 1.62 14.74 18.90
C THR A 8 2.61 15.88 18.67
N ALA A 9 2.22 16.87 17.86
CA ALA A 9 3.11 18.00 17.57
C ALA A 9 3.45 18.79 18.86
N PRO A 10 4.73 19.13 19.11
CA PRO A 10 5.14 19.81 20.34
C PRO A 10 4.37 21.12 20.59
N GLY A 11 3.85 21.27 21.80
CA GLY A 11 3.10 22.47 22.20
C GLY A 11 1.66 22.54 21.65
N THR A 12 1.15 21.45 21.08
CA THR A 12 -0.22 21.37 20.54
C THR A 12 -0.95 20.12 21.05
N SER A 13 -2.23 19.97 20.70
CA SER A 13 -3.01 18.74 20.86
C SER A 13 -3.10 17.90 19.59
N ASP A 14 -2.42 18.32 18.52
CA ASP A 14 -2.58 17.73 17.19
C ASP A 14 -1.80 16.41 17.11
N VAL A 15 -2.53 15.30 17.09
CA VAL A 15 -1.96 13.97 16.80
C VAL A 15 -1.67 13.91 15.30
N LEU A 16 -0.39 13.82 14.96
CA LEU A 16 0.09 13.81 13.57
C LEU A 16 0.19 12.40 13.02
N ILE A 17 0.75 11.48 13.80
CA ILE A 17 0.88 10.07 13.46
C ILE A 17 0.29 9.23 14.58
N GLU A 18 -0.42 8.16 14.22
CA GLU A 18 -1.03 7.25 15.17
C GLU A 18 -0.75 5.79 14.79
N LEU A 19 -0.40 4.97 15.78
CA LEU A 19 -0.38 3.52 15.70
C LEU A 19 -1.52 2.96 16.54
N LYS A 20 -2.39 2.18 15.91
CA LYS A 20 -3.49 1.45 16.55
C LYS A 20 -3.25 -0.06 16.39
N GLY A 21 -3.76 -0.86 17.33
CA GLY A 21 -3.60 -2.31 17.30
C GLY A 21 -4.28 -3.05 18.46
N PRO A 22 -3.94 -4.32 18.70
CA PRO A 22 -4.40 -5.07 19.87
C PRO A 22 -3.76 -4.56 21.17
N ALA A 23 -4.43 -4.78 22.29
CA ALA A 23 -3.87 -4.50 23.63
C ALA A 23 -2.67 -5.40 23.98
N SER A 24 -2.58 -6.57 23.35
CA SER A 24 -1.48 -7.53 23.46
C SER A 24 -1.09 -8.00 22.07
N SER A 25 0.21 -8.09 21.76
CA SER A 25 0.69 -8.64 20.48
C SER A 25 0.28 -10.11 20.27
N ALA A 26 -0.12 -10.82 21.32
CA ALA A 26 -0.70 -12.16 21.21
C ALA A 26 -2.05 -12.17 20.44
N ASP A 27 -2.79 -11.06 20.44
CA ASP A 27 -4.08 -10.92 19.78
C ASP A 27 -3.95 -10.33 18.35
N SER A 28 -2.72 -10.22 17.83
CA SER A 28 -2.47 -9.68 16.50
C SER A 28 -3.10 -10.54 15.41
N LEU A 29 -3.65 -9.87 14.40
CA LEU A 29 -3.87 -10.44 13.08
C LEU A 29 -2.56 -10.36 12.26
N ASP A 30 -2.40 -11.25 11.28
CA ASP A 30 -1.28 -11.29 10.32
C ASP A 30 -1.37 -10.17 9.25
N LEU A 31 -1.77 -8.97 9.68
CA LEU A 31 -2.03 -7.82 8.82
C LEU A 31 -1.57 -6.51 9.48
N VAL A 32 -0.82 -5.73 8.70
CA VAL A 32 -0.47 -4.34 8.99
C VAL A 32 -1.08 -3.46 7.90
N ILE A 33 -1.71 -2.35 8.27
CA ILE A 33 -2.33 -1.41 7.34
C ILE A 33 -1.70 -0.03 7.58
N ALA A 34 -1.30 0.67 6.53
CA ALA A 34 -0.87 2.06 6.58
C ALA A 34 -1.76 2.93 5.69
N ALA A 35 -2.15 4.09 6.21
CA ALA A 35 -2.86 5.14 5.48
C ALA A 35 -1.97 6.40 5.41
N PRO A 36 -1.06 6.51 4.43
CA PRO A 36 -0.10 7.61 4.36
C PRO A 36 -0.72 8.93 3.91
N HIS A 37 -1.80 8.91 3.12
CA HIS A 37 -2.33 10.11 2.43
C HIS A 37 -3.78 10.46 2.75
N GLY A 38 -4.45 9.71 3.64
CA GLY A 38 -5.86 9.95 3.98
C GLY A 38 -6.10 11.13 4.93
N GLY A 39 -5.05 11.58 5.63
CA GLY A 39 -5.09 12.65 6.63
C GLY A 39 -5.68 13.98 6.13
N GLY A 40 -6.37 14.67 7.04
CA GLY A 40 -7.02 15.96 6.77
C GLY A 40 -6.32 17.17 7.41
N LEU A 41 -5.41 16.95 8.36
CA LEU A 41 -4.87 18.00 9.20
C LEU A 41 -3.93 18.92 8.39
N LYS A 42 -4.20 20.22 8.44
CA LYS A 42 -3.41 21.26 7.77
C LYS A 42 -2.96 22.30 8.81
N PRO A 43 -2.05 21.93 9.72
CA PRO A 43 -1.65 22.86 10.77
C PRO A 43 -0.93 24.07 10.17
N THR A 44 -1.09 25.23 10.80
CA THR A 44 -0.43 26.47 10.35
C THR A 44 1.04 26.53 10.75
N TYR A 45 1.47 25.68 11.68
CA TYR A 45 2.86 25.61 12.16
C TYR A 45 3.77 24.70 11.32
N ILE A 46 3.22 24.02 10.31
CA ILE A 46 3.99 23.30 9.28
C ILE A 46 3.63 23.96 7.95
N ASP A 47 4.62 24.44 7.21
CA ASP A 47 4.40 24.96 5.86
C ASP A 47 3.84 23.87 4.93
N SER A 48 3.21 24.30 3.84
CA SER A 48 2.82 23.34 2.80
C SER A 48 4.02 22.99 1.93
N ARG A 49 4.14 21.72 1.54
CA ARG A 49 5.12 21.28 0.54
C ARG A 49 4.97 22.06 -0.76
N SER A 50 6.08 22.36 -1.39
CA SER A 50 6.14 23.06 -2.67
C SER A 50 7.34 22.59 -3.49
N GLY A 51 7.12 22.27 -4.76
CA GLY A 51 8.15 21.79 -5.68
C GLY A 51 7.55 21.53 -7.06
N SER A 52 8.41 21.35 -8.06
CA SER A 52 7.96 20.94 -9.40
C SER A 52 7.57 19.47 -9.38
N GLY A 53 6.46 19.11 -10.03
CA GLY A 53 6.04 17.70 -10.21
C GLY A 53 5.41 17.01 -8.99
N ILE A 54 5.29 17.67 -7.83
CA ILE A 54 4.75 17.04 -6.62
C ILE A 54 3.22 16.96 -6.63
N VAL A 55 2.68 15.89 -6.05
CA VAL A 55 1.25 15.72 -5.80
C VAL A 55 0.93 16.12 -4.36
N THR A 56 0.00 17.05 -4.18
CA THR A 56 -0.37 17.57 -2.84
C THR A 56 -1.82 17.29 -2.44
N SER A 57 -2.64 16.76 -3.35
CA SER A 57 -3.99 16.30 -3.06
C SER A 57 -3.97 15.10 -2.12
N LYS A 58 -4.86 15.07 -1.13
CA LYS A 58 -5.04 13.89 -0.28
C LYS A 58 -5.74 12.76 -1.03
N ASP A 59 -5.55 11.56 -0.50
CA ASP A 59 -6.25 10.37 -0.94
C ASP A 59 -7.58 10.31 -0.19
N SER A 60 -8.62 10.79 -0.86
CA SER A 60 -9.89 11.02 -0.17
C SER A 60 -10.48 9.71 0.35
N TYR A 61 -10.74 9.69 1.66
CA TYR A 61 -11.37 8.60 2.40
C TYR A 61 -10.56 7.31 2.59
N THR A 62 -9.26 7.30 2.26
CA THR A 62 -8.43 6.10 2.46
C THR A 62 -8.16 5.82 3.94
N LEU A 63 -8.05 6.85 4.79
CA LEU A 63 -7.96 6.70 6.24
C LEU A 63 -9.23 6.05 6.78
N GLU A 64 -10.40 6.60 6.44
CA GLU A 64 -11.69 6.13 6.90
C GLU A 64 -11.96 4.69 6.45
N VAL A 65 -11.64 4.34 5.20
CA VAL A 65 -11.76 2.97 4.71
C VAL A 65 -10.77 2.03 5.41
N SER A 66 -9.57 2.49 5.76
CA SER A 66 -8.60 1.68 6.52
C SER A 66 -9.10 1.36 7.93
N GLU A 67 -9.74 2.32 8.60
CA GLU A 67 -10.40 2.10 9.89
C GLU A 67 -11.59 1.15 9.77
N LEU A 68 -12.43 1.34 8.76
CA LEU A 68 -13.58 0.47 8.50
C LEU A 68 -13.13 -0.96 8.14
N LEU A 69 -12.06 -1.13 7.39
CA LEU A 69 -11.47 -2.43 7.08
C LEU A 69 -11.03 -3.13 8.37
N ALA A 70 -10.24 -2.43 9.18
CA ALA A 70 -9.76 -2.93 10.46
C ALA A 70 -10.93 -3.34 11.38
N GLN A 71 -11.97 -2.51 11.46
CA GLN A 71 -13.15 -2.79 12.27
C GLN A 71 -13.96 -3.99 11.72
N SER A 72 -14.16 -4.04 10.40
CA SER A 72 -14.86 -5.14 9.73
C SER A 72 -14.16 -6.49 9.94
N LEU A 73 -12.83 -6.51 9.92
CA LEU A 73 -12.03 -7.70 10.21
C LEU A 73 -12.26 -8.21 11.64
N ILE A 74 -12.23 -7.29 12.61
CA ILE A 74 -12.46 -7.62 14.03
C ILE A 74 -13.87 -8.16 14.25
N ASP A 75 -14.89 -7.45 13.76
CA ASP A 75 -16.28 -7.76 14.05
C ASP A 75 -16.78 -9.02 13.32
N THR A 76 -16.25 -9.28 12.11
CA THR A 76 -16.73 -10.38 11.27
C THR A 76 -16.02 -11.70 11.56
N TYR A 77 -14.71 -11.66 11.79
CA TYR A 77 -13.91 -12.88 11.85
C TYR A 77 -13.46 -13.25 13.26
N CYS A 78 -13.31 -12.28 14.17
CA CYS A 78 -12.92 -12.53 15.56
C CYS A 78 -11.60 -13.33 15.73
N VAL A 79 -10.70 -13.32 14.74
CA VAL A 79 -9.44 -14.09 14.73
C VAL A 79 -8.21 -13.29 15.18
N GLY A 80 -8.38 -11.98 15.38
CA GLY A 80 -7.31 -11.09 15.80
C GLY A 80 -7.60 -9.63 15.46
N VAL A 81 -6.65 -8.76 15.78
CA VAL A 81 -6.72 -7.32 15.53
C VAL A 81 -5.54 -6.91 14.64
N PRO A 82 -5.76 -6.28 13.47
CA PRO A 82 -4.66 -5.78 12.66
C PRO A 82 -3.98 -4.59 13.32
N TYR A 83 -2.75 -4.32 12.93
CA TYR A 83 -2.10 -3.04 13.22
C TYR A 83 -2.47 -2.01 12.15
N LEU A 84 -2.75 -0.78 12.57
CA LEU A 84 -3.13 0.32 11.68
C LEU A 84 -2.29 1.55 11.99
N ILE A 85 -1.54 2.03 11.00
CA ILE A 85 -0.70 3.23 11.07
C ILE A 85 -1.37 4.33 10.25
N ILE A 86 -1.59 5.49 10.87
CA ILE A 86 -2.31 6.61 10.26
C ILE A 86 -1.40 7.83 10.24
N ASN A 87 -1.25 8.44 9.06
CA ASN A 87 -0.79 9.81 8.94
C ASN A 87 -2.02 10.75 8.91
N HIS A 88 -2.20 11.53 9.97
CA HIS A 88 -3.29 12.50 10.09
C HIS A 88 -3.00 13.81 9.33
N LEU A 89 -1.74 14.08 8.98
CA LEU A 89 -1.36 15.23 8.15
C LEU A 89 -1.90 15.05 6.73
N HIS A 90 -2.41 16.14 6.17
CA HIS A 90 -2.73 16.21 4.75
C HIS A 90 -1.47 16.04 3.90
N ARG A 91 -1.57 15.37 2.74
CA ARG A 91 -0.44 15.13 1.81
C ARG A 91 0.34 16.39 1.40
N SER A 92 -0.33 17.55 1.41
CA SER A 92 0.30 18.86 1.20
C SER A 92 1.21 19.32 2.34
N LYS A 93 1.19 18.66 3.50
CA LYS A 93 2.00 18.98 4.69
C LYS A 93 3.07 17.94 4.93
N LEU A 94 2.80 16.69 4.56
CA LEU A 94 3.75 15.59 4.59
C LEU A 94 3.27 14.53 3.62
N ASP A 95 4.13 14.08 2.72
CA ASP A 95 3.89 12.88 1.93
C ASP A 95 4.68 11.74 2.53
N ALA A 96 4.00 10.98 3.39
CA ALA A 96 4.62 9.87 4.10
C ALA A 96 4.94 8.68 3.18
N ASN A 97 4.58 8.73 1.88
CA ASN A 97 4.89 7.73 0.87
C ASN A 97 6.00 8.17 -0.10
N ARG A 98 6.94 8.97 0.42
CA ARG A 98 8.14 9.46 -0.25
C ARG A 98 9.33 9.40 0.70
N GLU A 99 10.52 9.43 0.14
CA GLU A 99 11.75 9.61 0.89
C GLU A 99 11.74 10.98 1.55
N LEU A 100 12.46 11.11 2.67
CA LEU A 100 12.32 12.27 3.55
C LEU A 100 12.48 13.62 2.81
N GLU A 101 13.36 13.69 1.81
CA GLU A 101 13.57 14.90 1.01
C GLU A 101 12.32 15.31 0.22
N GLU A 102 11.77 14.43 -0.62
CA GLU A 102 10.51 14.73 -1.35
C GLU A 102 9.31 14.82 -0.39
N ALA A 103 9.29 14.00 0.66
CA ALA A 103 8.26 14.00 1.69
C ALA A 103 8.10 15.35 2.39
N THR A 104 9.15 16.17 2.44
CA THR A 104 9.17 17.46 3.14
C THR A 104 9.56 18.65 2.25
N ILE A 105 9.64 18.44 0.93
CA ILE A 105 10.13 19.44 -0.03
C ILE A 105 9.41 20.79 0.11
N GLY A 106 10.21 21.87 0.24
CA GLY A 106 9.72 23.25 0.35
C GLY A 106 9.19 23.66 1.72
N ILE A 107 9.16 22.77 2.72
CA ILE A 107 8.79 23.12 4.09
C ILE A 107 9.94 23.88 4.75
N VAL A 108 9.68 25.12 5.18
CA VAL A 108 10.65 25.93 5.93
C VAL A 108 10.26 25.98 7.41
N ASN A 109 9.04 26.43 7.71
CA ASN A 109 8.49 26.41 9.06
C ASN A 109 7.94 25.02 9.40
N GLY A 110 8.29 24.50 10.57
CA GLY A 110 7.82 23.20 11.04
C GLY A 110 8.54 22.00 10.42
N ILE A 111 9.67 22.20 9.73
CA ILE A 111 10.46 21.11 9.13
C ILE A 111 10.82 20.03 10.16
N ALA A 112 11.27 20.40 11.36
CA ALA A 112 11.59 19.43 12.41
C ALA A 112 10.38 18.58 12.83
N THR A 113 9.18 19.17 12.87
CA THR A 113 7.94 18.45 13.18
C THR A 113 7.51 17.56 12.02
N ALA A 114 7.66 18.00 10.77
CA ALA A 114 7.35 17.19 9.59
C ALA A 114 8.31 16.00 9.46
N THR A 115 9.62 16.21 9.66
CA THR A 115 10.63 15.16 9.68
C THR A 115 10.37 14.15 10.80
N GLU A 116 10.03 14.59 12.01
CA GLU A 116 9.73 13.67 13.10
C GLU A 116 8.42 12.91 12.85
N ALA A 117 7.40 13.54 12.27
CA ALA A 117 6.18 12.85 11.83
C ALA A 117 6.50 11.76 10.79
N TRP A 118 7.34 12.07 9.80
CA TRP A 118 7.81 11.09 8.82
C TRP A 118 8.54 9.91 9.49
N ASN A 119 9.50 10.20 10.39
CA ASN A 119 10.24 9.18 11.13
C ASN A 119 9.29 8.29 11.96
N LYS A 120 8.30 8.89 12.64
CA LYS A 120 7.34 8.17 13.48
C LYS A 120 6.42 7.29 12.65
N PHE A 121 5.98 7.74 11.48
CA PHE A 121 5.18 6.92 10.57
C PHE A 121 5.90 5.63 10.19
N HIS A 122 7.15 5.73 9.73
CA HIS A 122 7.95 4.55 9.35
C HIS A 122 8.37 3.70 10.53
N THR A 123 8.70 4.33 11.66
CA THR A 123 9.00 3.59 12.90
C THR A 123 7.80 2.77 13.36
N TYR A 124 6.59 3.32 13.32
CA TYR A 124 5.38 2.60 13.72
C TYR A 124 5.01 1.48 12.76
N ILE A 125 5.27 1.64 11.45
CA ILE A 125 5.15 0.52 10.49
C ILE A 125 6.13 -0.59 10.88
N ASN A 126 7.39 -0.24 11.14
CA ASN A 126 8.40 -1.21 11.57
C ASN A 126 8.01 -1.91 12.89
N ASP A 127 7.56 -1.16 13.89
CA ASP A 127 7.10 -1.71 15.17
C ASP A 127 5.94 -2.70 14.99
N ALA A 128 4.94 -2.33 14.17
CA ALA A 128 3.81 -3.20 13.83
C ALA A 128 4.27 -4.50 13.16
N GLN A 129 5.19 -4.42 12.19
CA GLN A 129 5.74 -5.61 11.53
C GLN A 129 6.55 -6.48 12.50
N VAL A 130 7.30 -5.88 13.43
CA VAL A 130 8.00 -6.60 14.50
C VAL A 130 7.03 -7.33 15.42
N PHE A 131 5.89 -6.70 15.76
CA PHE A 131 4.87 -7.37 16.57
C PHE A 131 4.22 -8.54 15.85
N VAL A 132 3.85 -8.36 14.57
CA VAL A 132 3.33 -9.44 13.72
C VAL A 132 4.35 -10.56 13.60
N ARG A 133 5.62 -10.25 13.35
CA ARG A 133 6.71 -11.23 13.34
C ARG A 133 6.82 -12.02 14.65
N GLY A 134 6.65 -11.37 15.80
CA GLY A 134 6.71 -12.05 17.09
C GLY A 134 5.72 -13.21 17.22
N LYS A 135 4.57 -13.13 16.53
CA LYS A 135 3.52 -14.16 16.53
C LYS A 135 3.55 -15.07 15.29
N PHE A 136 3.84 -14.50 14.12
CA PHE A 136 3.70 -15.16 12.81
C PHE A 136 5.04 -15.33 12.07
N GLY A 137 6.16 -15.08 12.74
CA GLY A 137 7.50 -15.32 12.19
C GLY A 137 7.75 -16.80 11.95
N THR A 138 8.40 -17.10 10.83
CA THR A 138 8.83 -18.47 10.49
C THR A 138 10.32 -18.60 10.73
N SER A 139 10.75 -19.70 11.36
CA SER A 139 12.15 -20.02 11.57
C SER A 139 12.55 -21.20 10.68
N ILE A 140 13.54 -21.01 9.81
CA ILE A 140 14.29 -22.11 9.19
C ILE A 140 15.74 -22.02 9.69
N GLY A 141 16.13 -22.90 10.61
CA GLY A 141 17.46 -22.91 11.22
C GLY A 141 17.62 -21.96 12.41
N SER A 142 18.78 -21.29 12.53
CA SER A 142 19.16 -20.48 13.71
C SER A 142 18.63 -19.03 13.72
N GLY A 143 17.61 -18.72 12.91
CA GLY A 143 17.02 -17.38 12.82
C GLY A 143 15.62 -17.38 12.18
N VAL A 144 14.92 -16.24 12.28
CA VAL A 144 13.66 -15.98 11.57
C VAL A 144 14.00 -15.70 10.11
N THR A 145 13.37 -16.42 9.18
CA THR A 145 13.65 -16.34 7.73
C THR A 145 12.53 -15.71 6.93
N GLY A 146 11.42 -15.31 7.57
CA GLY A 146 10.29 -14.65 6.93
C GLY A 146 9.11 -14.46 7.88
N VAL A 147 8.13 -13.65 7.49
CA VAL A 147 6.93 -13.39 8.29
C VAL A 147 5.70 -13.77 7.48
N ASN A 148 4.86 -14.64 8.04
CA ASN A 148 3.54 -14.92 7.49
C ASN A 148 2.62 -13.75 7.82
N GLY A 149 2.75 -12.65 7.09
CA GLY A 149 1.99 -11.43 7.29
C GLY A 149 1.90 -10.60 6.01
N LEU A 150 0.87 -9.76 5.95
CA LEU A 150 0.58 -8.87 4.83
C LEU A 150 0.60 -7.41 5.28
N PHE A 151 1.25 -6.54 4.51
CA PHE A 151 1.26 -5.10 4.72
C PHE A 151 0.48 -4.43 3.60
N PHE A 152 -0.52 -3.63 3.97
CA PHE A 152 -1.29 -2.80 3.06
C PHE A 152 -0.81 -1.36 3.13
N ASP A 153 -0.37 -0.85 1.98
CA ASP A 153 -0.19 0.58 1.77
C ASP A 153 -1.42 1.15 1.04
N MET A 154 -2.25 1.91 1.75
CA MET A 154 -3.60 2.27 1.32
C MET A 154 -3.63 3.64 0.62
N HIS A 155 -3.93 3.62 -0.68
CA HIS A 155 -3.96 4.79 -1.57
C HIS A 155 -5.29 4.93 -2.29
N GLY A 156 -5.48 6.08 -2.93
CA GLY A 156 -6.66 6.40 -3.70
C GLY A 156 -6.32 6.79 -5.13
N TYR A 157 -6.74 6.00 -6.09
CA TYR A 157 -6.44 6.27 -7.49
C TYR A 157 -7.23 7.46 -8.04
N ILE A 158 -6.52 8.40 -8.68
CA ILE A 158 -7.13 9.61 -9.26
C ILE A 158 -7.81 9.35 -10.62
N GLY A 159 -7.35 8.36 -11.40
CA GLY A 159 -7.77 8.15 -12.79
C GLY A 159 -7.33 9.25 -13.76
N ASN A 160 -7.71 9.12 -15.03
CA ASN A 160 -7.39 10.11 -16.07
C ASN A 160 -8.07 11.50 -15.83
N ASN A 161 -8.99 11.60 -14.87
CA ASN A 161 -9.63 12.86 -14.44
C ASN A 161 -10.19 13.72 -15.61
N GLY A 162 -10.60 13.08 -16.71
CA GLY A 162 -11.10 13.75 -17.92
C GLY A 162 -10.04 14.52 -18.71
N LYS A 163 -8.74 14.29 -18.48
CA LYS A 163 -7.68 14.89 -19.29
C LYS A 163 -7.60 14.16 -20.63
N SER A 164 -7.64 14.93 -21.71
CA SER A 164 -7.48 14.44 -23.09
C SER A 164 -6.00 14.14 -23.47
N ASP A 165 -5.08 14.28 -22.52
CA ASP A 165 -3.66 13.98 -22.69
C ASP A 165 -3.48 12.46 -22.67
N ALA A 166 -3.51 11.91 -23.89
CA ALA A 166 -3.46 10.49 -24.17
C ALA A 166 -2.04 9.89 -24.13
N SER A 167 -1.01 10.64 -23.70
CA SER A 167 0.36 10.11 -23.72
C SER A 167 0.61 9.03 -22.66
N ALA A 168 -0.12 9.07 -21.54
CA ALA A 168 -0.13 8.01 -20.55
C ALA A 168 -1.21 6.94 -20.82
N THR A 169 -2.12 7.15 -21.79
CA THR A 169 -3.36 6.37 -21.95
C THR A 169 -3.49 5.53 -23.23
N THR A 170 -2.48 5.52 -24.11
CA THR A 170 -2.39 4.57 -25.21
C THR A 170 -2.13 3.14 -24.70
N GLY A 171 -3.15 2.28 -24.74
CA GLY A 171 -3.10 0.87 -24.28
C GLY A 171 -4.17 0.49 -23.24
N TRP A 172 -5.01 1.43 -22.80
CA TRP A 172 -5.99 1.23 -21.75
C TRP A 172 -7.31 0.71 -22.31
N LYS A 173 -7.74 -0.48 -21.89
CA LYS A 173 -8.93 -1.18 -22.41
C LYS A 173 -10.26 -0.47 -22.07
N ASP A 174 -10.29 0.46 -21.11
CA ASP A 174 -11.55 0.96 -20.52
C ASP A 174 -11.62 2.49 -20.25
N ASP A 175 -10.76 3.30 -20.88
CA ASP A 175 -10.68 4.77 -20.64
C ASP A 175 -11.78 5.58 -21.38
N VAL A 176 -12.60 4.95 -22.22
CA VAL A 176 -13.58 5.65 -23.07
C VAL A 176 -14.91 5.97 -22.39
N ASN A 177 -15.19 5.41 -21.21
CA ASN A 177 -16.42 5.67 -20.45
C ASN A 177 -16.13 5.94 -18.96
N ILE A 178 -15.77 7.19 -18.66
CA ILE A 178 -15.66 7.75 -17.30
C ILE A 178 -16.94 7.58 -16.45
N HIS A 179 -18.09 7.29 -17.09
CA HIS A 179 -19.33 6.89 -16.45
C HIS A 179 -19.33 5.38 -16.18
N GLY A 180 -18.61 4.97 -15.13
CA GLY A 180 -18.56 3.58 -14.66
C GLY A 180 -17.16 3.00 -14.46
N ALA A 181 -16.10 3.75 -14.76
CA ALA A 181 -14.73 3.22 -14.76
C ALA A 181 -14.24 2.76 -13.35
N PRO A 182 -14.03 1.45 -13.16
CA PRO A 182 -13.51 0.89 -11.93
C PRO A 182 -11.99 0.82 -11.95
N PHE A 183 -11.35 1.37 -10.94
CA PHE A 183 -9.92 1.16 -10.76
C PHE A 183 -9.65 0.83 -9.31
N THR A 184 -9.73 -0.47 -9.01
CA THR A 184 -9.03 -1.01 -7.85
C THR A 184 -7.74 -1.62 -8.37
N GLN A 185 -6.59 -1.01 -8.05
CA GLN A 185 -5.29 -1.53 -8.47
C GLN A 185 -4.59 -2.15 -7.27
N TRP A 186 -3.93 -3.28 -7.53
CA TRP A 186 -3.32 -4.09 -6.48
C TRP A 186 -1.93 -4.47 -6.93
N GLY A 187 -0.96 -3.64 -6.56
CA GLY A 187 0.44 -3.87 -6.87
C GLY A 187 1.10 -4.65 -5.75
N TYR A 188 1.90 -5.65 -6.11
CA TYR A 188 3.03 -6.04 -5.26
C TYR A 188 4.24 -5.33 -5.85
N ARG A 189 5.01 -4.65 -5.03
CA ARG A 189 6.21 -3.94 -5.47
C ARG A 189 7.40 -4.91 -5.56
N LEU A 190 8.24 -4.68 -6.57
CA LEU A 190 9.44 -5.45 -6.85
C LEU A 190 10.67 -4.60 -6.54
N SER A 191 11.74 -5.27 -6.13
CA SER A 191 13.07 -4.70 -5.86
C SER A 191 13.59 -3.76 -6.96
N ASP A 192 14.40 -2.78 -6.56
CA ASP A 192 14.95 -1.69 -7.39
C ASP A 192 16.24 -2.06 -8.18
N ASP A 193 16.50 -3.31 -8.57
CA ASP A 193 17.78 -3.68 -9.23
C ASP A 193 17.75 -3.45 -10.76
N PRO A 194 18.62 -2.57 -11.32
CA PRO A 194 18.80 -2.34 -12.75
C PRO A 194 19.15 -3.56 -13.61
N SER A 195 19.77 -4.56 -12.98
CA SER A 195 20.49 -5.64 -13.66
C SER A 195 19.64 -6.89 -13.88
N LEU A 196 18.32 -6.76 -13.69
CA LEU A 196 17.32 -7.82 -13.82
C LEU A 196 17.15 -8.27 -15.28
N THR A 197 18.16 -8.98 -15.77
CA THR A 197 18.13 -9.72 -17.05
C THR A 197 17.40 -11.07 -16.92
N SER A 198 16.97 -11.42 -15.70
CA SER A 198 16.09 -12.55 -15.40
C SER A 198 15.23 -12.23 -14.17
N CYS A 199 14.02 -12.80 -14.12
CA CYS A 199 13.05 -12.62 -13.04
C CYS A 199 13.70 -12.94 -11.67
N PRO A 200 13.76 -12.00 -10.70
CA PRO A 200 14.51 -12.16 -9.46
C PRO A 200 13.74 -12.97 -8.43
N ILE A 201 13.52 -14.24 -8.72
CA ILE A 201 13.19 -15.22 -7.69
C ILE A 201 14.50 -15.79 -7.07
N ASP A 202 15.66 -15.62 -7.73
CA ASP A 202 16.83 -16.46 -7.46
C ASP A 202 18.12 -15.75 -6.98
N ASN A 203 18.15 -14.43 -6.71
CA ASN A 203 19.38 -13.78 -6.23
C ASN A 203 19.19 -12.86 -5.00
N LEU A 204 19.90 -13.17 -3.92
CA LEU A 204 19.70 -12.70 -2.54
C LEU A 204 20.51 -11.43 -2.18
N GLY A 205 21.04 -10.70 -3.17
CA GLY A 205 22.17 -9.78 -2.97
C GLY A 205 21.88 -8.27 -2.82
N GLY A 206 20.63 -7.81 -2.98
CA GLY A 206 20.32 -6.37 -3.03
C GLY A 206 19.62 -5.84 -1.77
N THR A 207 20.25 -4.89 -1.08
CA THR A 207 19.69 -4.14 0.06
C THR A 207 19.26 -2.75 -0.38
N ILE A 208 18.10 -2.60 -1.01
CA ILE A 208 17.47 -1.28 -1.23
C ILE A 208 15.97 -1.40 -0.97
N GLY A 209 15.51 -0.60 0.00
CA GLY A 209 14.25 -0.76 0.70
C GLY A 209 13.03 -0.31 -0.09
N SER A 210 12.20 -1.28 -0.42
CA SER A 210 10.76 -1.11 -0.52
C SER A 210 10.10 -2.17 0.36
N PHE A 211 8.91 -1.91 0.90
CA PHE A 211 8.24 -2.78 1.89
C PHE A 211 7.86 -4.17 1.37
N THR A 212 8.21 -4.51 0.13
CA THR A 212 7.76 -5.71 -0.58
C THR A 212 8.92 -6.64 -0.91
N HIS A 213 8.91 -7.81 -0.29
CA HIS A 213 9.71 -8.96 -0.72
C HIS A 213 8.81 -10.17 -0.88
N ALA A 214 8.07 -10.25 -1.99
CA ALA A 214 7.16 -11.35 -2.30
C ALA A 214 7.90 -12.66 -2.70
N ARG A 215 8.88 -13.07 -1.88
CA ARG A 215 9.89 -14.10 -2.22
C ARG A 215 9.65 -15.48 -1.62
N SER A 216 8.67 -15.65 -0.72
CA SER A 216 8.54 -16.91 0.04
C SER A 216 7.10 -17.42 0.09
N LEU A 217 6.59 -17.93 -1.03
CA LEU A 217 5.40 -18.77 -1.04
C LEU A 217 5.67 -20.09 -1.77
N PRO A 218 5.66 -21.23 -1.07
CA PRO A 218 5.81 -22.53 -1.70
C PRO A 218 4.70 -22.75 -2.74
N ASN A 219 5.07 -23.14 -3.96
CA ASN A 219 4.16 -23.57 -5.03
C ASN A 219 3.20 -22.52 -5.62
N GLN A 220 3.37 -21.22 -5.32
CA GLN A 220 2.65 -20.14 -6.01
C GLN A 220 3.64 -19.22 -6.72
N SER A 221 3.49 -19.03 -8.03
CA SER A 221 4.28 -18.01 -8.72
C SER A 221 3.82 -16.63 -8.23
N TYR A 222 4.75 -15.69 -8.14
CA TYR A 222 4.44 -14.30 -7.85
C TYR A 222 3.37 -13.74 -8.80
N GLU A 223 3.45 -14.13 -10.07
CA GLU A 223 2.43 -13.80 -11.07
C GLU A 223 1.03 -14.28 -10.67
N CYS A 224 0.89 -15.47 -10.07
CA CYS A 224 -0.40 -15.95 -9.57
C CYS A 224 -0.95 -15.11 -8.41
N LEU A 225 -0.10 -14.59 -7.51
CA LEU A 225 -0.54 -13.74 -6.38
C LEU A 225 -1.03 -12.38 -6.84
N VAL A 226 -0.32 -11.83 -7.82
CA VAL A 226 -0.58 -10.50 -8.32
C VAL A 226 -1.73 -10.53 -9.31
N ARG A 227 -1.74 -11.52 -10.20
CA ARG A 227 -2.56 -11.55 -11.42
C ARG A 227 -3.52 -12.69 -11.48
N GLY A 228 -3.24 -13.82 -10.83
CA GLY A 228 -4.07 -15.01 -10.91
C GLY A 228 -5.52 -14.79 -10.48
N PRO A 229 -6.42 -15.73 -10.78
CA PRO A 229 -7.83 -15.66 -10.37
C PRO A 229 -8.01 -15.57 -8.85
N ASN A 230 -6.98 -15.89 -8.08
CA ASN A 230 -6.92 -15.84 -6.62
C ASN A 230 -6.13 -14.64 -6.09
N SER A 231 -5.72 -13.69 -6.94
CA SER A 231 -5.06 -12.46 -6.52
C SER A 231 -5.99 -11.59 -5.65
N MET A 232 -5.42 -10.67 -4.87
CA MET A 232 -6.22 -9.71 -4.09
C MET A 232 -7.20 -8.95 -5.00
N GLY A 233 -6.73 -8.46 -6.16
CA GLY A 233 -7.57 -7.75 -7.11
C GLY A 233 -8.71 -8.60 -7.68
N SER A 234 -8.43 -9.85 -8.06
CA SER A 234 -9.46 -10.77 -8.56
C SER A 234 -10.51 -11.08 -7.49
N ARG A 235 -10.10 -11.23 -6.21
CA ARG A 235 -11.02 -11.47 -5.09
C ARG A 235 -11.93 -10.29 -4.82
N VAL A 236 -11.36 -9.09 -4.73
CA VAL A 236 -12.14 -7.87 -4.53
C VAL A 236 -13.14 -7.74 -5.68
N ASN A 237 -12.69 -7.86 -6.94
CA ASN A 237 -13.57 -7.76 -8.09
C ASN A 237 -14.73 -8.77 -8.07
N ALA A 238 -14.45 -10.03 -7.75
CA ALA A 238 -15.46 -11.07 -7.63
C ALA A 238 -16.48 -10.76 -6.52
N LEU A 239 -16.03 -10.24 -5.38
CA LEU A 239 -16.89 -9.90 -4.25
C LEU A 239 -17.73 -8.64 -4.48
N LEU A 240 -17.19 -7.62 -5.17
CA LEU A 240 -17.92 -6.41 -5.53
C LEU A 240 -19.19 -6.70 -6.33
N SER A 241 -19.17 -7.75 -7.18
CA SER A 241 -20.33 -8.16 -7.99
C SER A 241 -21.55 -8.59 -7.16
N ASN A 242 -21.36 -8.93 -5.88
CA ASN A 242 -22.43 -9.36 -4.99
C ASN A 242 -23.07 -8.20 -4.19
N VAL A 243 -22.59 -6.97 -4.39
CA VAL A 243 -23.06 -5.78 -3.65
C VAL A 243 -23.65 -4.77 -4.63
N ALA A 244 -24.96 -4.88 -4.90
CA ALA A 244 -25.65 -4.16 -5.98
C ALA A 244 -25.38 -2.63 -6.01
N SER A 245 -25.37 -1.96 -4.87
CA SER A 245 -25.13 -0.50 -4.81
C SER A 245 -23.67 -0.11 -5.07
N ILE A 246 -22.73 -0.99 -4.74
CA ILE A 246 -21.31 -0.80 -4.94
C ILE A 246 -20.91 -1.15 -6.36
N SER A 247 -21.38 -2.27 -6.90
CA SER A 247 -21.05 -2.69 -8.27
C SER A 247 -21.44 -1.62 -9.29
N ASP A 248 -22.59 -0.99 -9.08
CA ASP A 248 -23.13 0.03 -9.99
C ASP A 248 -22.34 1.35 -9.92
N LEU A 249 -21.74 1.66 -8.76
CA LEU A 249 -21.05 2.92 -8.51
C LEU A 249 -19.53 2.83 -8.70
N CYS A 250 -18.95 1.73 -8.25
CA CYS A 250 -17.53 1.44 -8.28
C CYS A 250 -17.09 0.81 -9.60
N GLY A 251 -18.01 0.19 -10.34
CA GLY A 251 -17.72 -0.68 -11.48
C GLY A 251 -16.99 -1.97 -11.07
N GLN A 252 -16.57 -2.76 -12.06
CA GLN A 252 -15.74 -3.96 -11.88
C GLN A 252 -14.32 -3.75 -12.39
N GLY A 253 -13.33 -3.70 -11.50
CA GLY A 253 -11.94 -3.49 -11.92
C GLY A 253 -11.49 -4.58 -12.90
N THR A 254 -10.72 -4.22 -13.93
CA THR A 254 -10.13 -5.21 -14.83
C THR A 254 -9.21 -6.13 -14.00
N PRO A 255 -9.50 -7.43 -13.89
CA PRO A 255 -8.66 -8.32 -13.12
C PRO A 255 -7.24 -8.30 -13.67
N SER A 256 -6.27 -8.40 -12.77
CA SER A 256 -4.86 -8.27 -13.12
C SER A 256 -4.35 -9.35 -14.09
N PHE A 257 -5.04 -10.50 -14.23
CA PHE A 257 -4.75 -11.49 -15.29
C PHE A 257 -5.15 -11.06 -16.71
N GLU A 258 -6.03 -10.08 -16.88
CA GLU A 258 -6.46 -9.64 -18.21
C GLU A 258 -5.41 -8.74 -18.91
N TYR A 259 -4.48 -8.19 -18.15
CA TYR A 259 -3.36 -7.41 -18.69
C TYR A 259 -2.24 -8.34 -19.16
N PRO A 260 -1.32 -7.94 -20.07
CA PRO A 260 -0.16 -8.77 -20.40
C PRO A 260 0.80 -8.89 -19.22
N SER A 261 1.50 -10.01 -19.06
CA SER A 261 2.38 -10.25 -17.90
C SER A 261 3.62 -9.35 -17.92
N PRO A 262 4.21 -9.00 -16.77
CA PRO A 262 5.49 -8.29 -16.76
C PRO A 262 6.54 -9.01 -17.60
N ASN A 263 6.55 -10.35 -17.61
CA ASN A 263 7.42 -11.14 -18.50
C ASN A 263 7.07 -10.97 -19.99
N ALA A 264 5.79 -10.87 -20.34
CA ALA A 264 5.36 -10.61 -21.72
C ALA A 264 5.65 -9.17 -22.17
N LEU A 265 5.67 -8.22 -21.23
CA LEU A 265 5.94 -6.81 -21.47
C LEU A 265 7.43 -6.45 -21.35
N ALA A 266 8.23 -7.28 -20.68
CA ALA A 266 9.63 -7.03 -20.31
C ALA A 266 10.55 -6.69 -21.49
N THR A 267 10.11 -6.99 -22.72
CA THR A 267 10.85 -6.75 -23.96
C THR A 267 10.06 -5.92 -24.97
N ASP A 268 8.85 -5.46 -24.61
CA ASP A 268 8.02 -4.63 -25.47
C ASP A 268 8.31 -3.16 -25.21
N ALA A 269 9.05 -2.54 -26.15
CA ALA A 269 9.43 -1.13 -26.08
C ALA A 269 8.22 -0.16 -26.02
N THR A 270 7.02 -0.62 -26.39
CA THR A 270 5.78 0.17 -26.30
C THR A 270 5.31 0.35 -24.85
N TYR A 271 5.67 -0.59 -23.97
CA TYR A 271 5.25 -0.62 -22.57
C TYR A 271 6.39 -0.31 -21.59
N CYS A 272 7.57 0.04 -22.09
CA CYS A 272 8.67 0.56 -21.30
C CYS A 272 8.52 2.09 -21.15
N ASN A 273 8.14 2.57 -19.96
CA ASN A 273 7.82 3.98 -19.73
C ASN A 273 9.07 4.88 -19.63
N ASP A 274 10.22 4.33 -19.26
CA ASP A 274 11.46 5.11 -18.99
C ASP A 274 12.56 4.93 -20.06
N ALA A 275 12.28 4.25 -21.18
CA ALA A 275 13.25 4.13 -22.30
C ALA A 275 13.46 5.44 -23.09
N ALA A 276 12.56 6.42 -22.94
CA ALA A 276 12.53 7.61 -23.80
C ALA A 276 13.79 8.49 -23.69
N ASP A 277 14.49 8.45 -22.55
CA ASP A 277 15.69 9.25 -22.28
C ASP A 277 16.96 8.40 -22.02
N GLY A 278 16.95 7.12 -22.40
CA GLY A 278 18.07 6.19 -22.16
C GLY A 278 18.16 5.67 -20.71
N GLY A 279 17.06 5.76 -19.96
CA GLY A 279 16.91 5.19 -18.62
C GLY A 279 16.63 3.68 -18.62
N GLU A 280 16.67 3.08 -17.43
CA GLU A 280 16.34 1.67 -17.20
C GLU A 280 14.85 1.41 -17.45
N CYS A 281 14.50 0.27 -18.06
CA CYS A 281 13.11 -0.12 -18.26
C CYS A 281 12.51 -0.69 -16.97
N HIS A 282 11.40 -0.10 -16.51
CA HIS A 282 10.67 -0.55 -15.31
C HIS A 282 9.38 -1.29 -15.68
N TYR A 283 9.13 -2.43 -15.02
CA TYR A 283 7.96 -3.29 -15.24
C TYR A 283 7.25 -3.59 -13.92
N TYR A 284 5.92 -3.47 -13.90
CA TYR A 284 5.14 -3.49 -12.66
C TYR A 284 4.20 -4.67 -12.59
N SER A 285 4.16 -5.30 -11.42
CA SER A 285 3.32 -6.46 -11.12
C SER A 285 2.07 -6.04 -10.35
N GLY A 286 0.98 -5.80 -11.09
CA GLY A 286 -0.39 -5.77 -10.54
C GLY A 286 -1.13 -4.45 -10.59
N GLY A 287 -0.47 -3.39 -11.05
CA GLY A 287 -1.05 -2.07 -11.23
C GLY A 287 -0.10 -1.18 -11.99
N PHE A 288 -0.64 -0.10 -12.56
CA PHE A 288 0.00 0.76 -13.55
C PHE A 288 0.60 2.03 -12.93
N ASP A 289 1.26 1.93 -11.77
CA ASP A 289 2.12 3.04 -11.35
C ASP A 289 3.38 3.00 -12.19
N VAL A 290 3.49 3.97 -13.11
CA VAL A 290 4.47 4.00 -14.18
C VAL A 290 5.71 4.83 -13.85
N LYS A 291 5.80 5.37 -12.62
CA LYS A 291 6.99 6.09 -12.18
C LYS A 291 7.41 5.58 -10.80
N ILE A 292 8.72 5.58 -10.55
CA ILE A 292 9.29 5.30 -9.23
C ILE A 292 8.88 6.44 -8.29
N HIS A 293 7.70 6.32 -7.69
CA HIS A 293 7.16 7.34 -6.83
C HIS A 293 7.43 7.08 -5.36
N GLU A 294 7.76 5.88 -4.91
CA GLU A 294 7.54 5.50 -3.50
C GLU A 294 8.80 5.02 -2.77
N ARG A 295 9.98 5.49 -3.17
CA ARG A 295 11.18 5.25 -2.36
C ARG A 295 10.97 5.91 -1.01
N MET A 296 11.36 5.24 0.07
CA MET A 296 11.25 5.81 1.41
C MET A 296 12.63 6.07 2.01
N ASP A 297 13.70 5.48 1.45
CA ASP A 297 15.09 5.62 1.91
C ASP A 297 15.25 5.64 3.44
N VAL A 298 14.47 4.79 4.12
CA VAL A 298 14.46 4.73 5.59
C VAL A 298 15.74 4.06 6.03
N ASP A 299 16.61 4.80 6.70
CA ASP A 299 17.72 4.21 7.44
C ASP A 299 17.17 3.48 8.66
N LEU A 300 16.89 2.19 8.51
CA LEU A 300 16.44 1.36 9.62
C LEU A 300 17.57 1.00 10.57
N SER A 301 18.85 1.17 10.20
CA SER A 301 20.01 0.74 11.00
C SER A 301 20.12 1.49 12.33
N VAL A 302 19.50 2.66 12.42
CA VAL A 302 19.45 3.48 13.63
C VAL A 302 18.26 3.14 14.54
N LEU A 303 17.34 2.27 14.10
CA LEU A 303 16.24 1.81 14.94
C LEU A 303 16.71 0.76 15.95
N PRO A 304 16.09 0.69 17.15
CA PRO A 304 16.46 -0.29 18.18
C PRO A 304 16.35 -1.76 17.72
N GLN A 305 15.55 -2.02 16.68
CA GLN A 305 15.37 -3.30 16.00
C GLN A 305 15.36 -3.07 14.48
N PRO A 306 16.53 -3.03 13.82
CA PRO A 306 16.66 -2.79 12.39
C PRO A 306 16.31 -4.07 11.61
N THR A 307 15.02 -4.39 11.43
CA THR A 307 14.64 -5.77 11.08
C THR A 307 14.17 -5.99 9.65
N LEU A 308 13.84 -4.94 8.88
CA LEU A 308 13.19 -5.14 7.58
C LEU A 308 14.11 -5.15 6.37
N SER A 309 15.39 -4.77 6.50
CA SER A 309 16.32 -4.84 5.36
C SER A 309 16.63 -6.29 4.93
N GLY A 310 16.20 -7.29 5.70
CA GLY A 310 16.38 -8.71 5.39
C GLY A 310 15.20 -9.64 5.73
N GLU A 311 14.10 -9.16 6.34
CA GLU A 311 12.97 -10.01 6.71
C GLU A 311 11.81 -9.89 5.70
N HIS A 312 11.40 -11.02 5.13
CA HIS A 312 10.45 -11.12 4.03
C HIS A 312 8.99 -10.92 4.52
N PHE A 313 8.54 -9.66 4.61
CA PHE A 313 7.14 -9.31 4.82
C PHE A 313 6.47 -9.09 3.45
N ASN A 314 5.33 -9.73 3.19
CA ASN A 314 4.59 -9.47 1.95
C ASN A 314 3.91 -8.12 2.07
N ALA A 315 4.04 -7.28 1.06
CA ALA A 315 3.34 -6.01 1.02
C ALA A 315 2.61 -5.82 -0.29
N LEU A 316 1.59 -4.98 -0.22
CA LEU A 316 0.67 -4.72 -1.30
C LEU A 316 0.24 -3.25 -1.21
N GLN A 317 0.27 -2.57 -2.35
CA GLN A 317 -0.31 -1.26 -2.51
C GLN A 317 -1.76 -1.40 -2.97
N ALA A 318 -2.66 -0.82 -2.19
CA ALA A 318 -4.10 -0.89 -2.38
C ALA A 318 -4.59 0.45 -2.93
N GLU A 319 -4.76 0.54 -4.24
CA GLU A 319 -5.35 1.70 -4.87
C GLU A 319 -6.87 1.58 -4.88
N LEU A 320 -7.53 2.32 -3.98
CA LEU A 320 -8.96 2.21 -3.76
C LEU A 320 -9.78 2.87 -4.87
N PRO A 321 -10.98 2.32 -5.19
CA PRO A 321 -11.78 2.78 -6.32
C PRO A 321 -12.38 4.16 -6.07
N ARG A 322 -12.58 4.92 -7.15
CA ARG A 322 -13.07 6.30 -7.10
C ARG A 322 -14.44 6.45 -6.40
N CYS A 323 -15.29 5.43 -6.42
CA CYS A 323 -16.59 5.43 -5.75
C CYS A 323 -16.50 5.67 -4.24
N ILE A 324 -15.38 5.32 -3.58
CA ILE A 324 -15.19 5.63 -2.16
C ILE A 324 -15.24 7.14 -1.91
N ARG A 325 -15.00 7.98 -2.93
CA ARG A 325 -14.99 9.44 -2.81
C ARG A 325 -16.38 10.05 -2.86
N PHE A 326 -17.29 9.46 -3.64
CA PHE A 326 -18.62 10.04 -3.93
C PHE A 326 -19.81 9.17 -3.52
N GLY A 327 -19.59 7.92 -3.10
CA GLY A 327 -20.65 6.99 -2.72
C GLY A 327 -21.23 7.16 -1.32
N GLY A 328 -20.67 8.07 -0.51
CA GLY A 328 -21.09 8.25 0.87
C GLY A 328 -20.65 7.12 1.80
N ASP A 329 -21.10 7.18 3.05
CA ASP A 329 -20.56 6.34 4.12
C ASP A 329 -20.98 4.87 4.00
N THR A 330 -22.19 4.60 3.49
CA THR A 330 -22.66 3.23 3.21
C THR A 330 -21.76 2.53 2.20
N ILE A 331 -21.44 3.18 1.07
CA ILE A 331 -20.54 2.61 0.06
C ILE A 331 -19.14 2.34 0.63
N ARG A 332 -18.63 3.24 1.49
CA ARG A 332 -17.33 3.03 2.14
C ARG A 332 -17.34 1.85 3.11
N SER A 333 -18.41 1.73 3.91
CA SER A 333 -18.59 0.61 4.84
C SER A 333 -18.73 -0.72 4.11
N ASP A 334 -19.59 -0.76 3.09
CA ASP A 334 -19.82 -1.97 2.29
C ASP A 334 -18.54 -2.39 1.54
N PHE A 335 -17.77 -1.43 1.01
CA PHE A 335 -16.49 -1.71 0.34
C PHE A 335 -15.45 -2.23 1.32
N ALA A 336 -15.37 -1.66 2.53
CA ALA A 336 -14.50 -2.16 3.59
C ALA A 336 -14.85 -3.60 3.99
N GLY A 337 -16.14 -3.97 3.99
CA GLY A 337 -16.58 -5.35 4.19
C GLY A 337 -16.12 -6.29 3.08
N VAL A 338 -16.24 -5.87 1.82
CA VAL A 338 -15.69 -6.60 0.66
C VAL A 338 -14.17 -6.80 0.80
N LEU A 339 -13.46 -5.74 1.17
CA LEU A 339 -12.02 -5.79 1.34
C LEU A 339 -11.62 -6.70 2.51
N ALA A 340 -12.34 -6.65 3.63
CA ALA A 340 -12.12 -7.55 4.77
C ALA A 340 -12.25 -9.02 4.33
N GLN A 341 -13.29 -9.36 3.58
CA GLN A 341 -13.50 -10.72 3.08
C GLN A 341 -12.43 -11.15 2.07
N ALA A 342 -12.02 -10.27 1.16
CA ALA A 342 -10.93 -10.53 0.23
C ALA A 342 -9.62 -10.78 1.00
N THR A 343 -9.30 -9.93 1.97
CA THR A 343 -8.10 -10.02 2.82
C THR A 343 -8.05 -11.33 3.59
N MET A 344 -9.12 -11.72 4.27
CA MET A 344 -9.14 -12.98 5.02
C MET A 344 -9.03 -14.20 4.12
N GLY A 345 -9.72 -14.18 2.97
CA GLY A 345 -9.59 -15.25 1.97
C GLY A 345 -8.17 -15.34 1.42
N PHE A 346 -7.53 -14.19 1.19
CA PHE A 346 -6.15 -14.12 0.70
C PHE A 346 -5.14 -14.60 1.74
N LEU A 347 -5.23 -14.11 2.98
CA LEU A 347 -4.36 -14.55 4.09
C LEU A 347 -4.47 -16.05 4.35
N ARG A 348 -5.68 -16.62 4.32
CA ARG A 348 -5.88 -18.07 4.44
C ARG A 348 -5.18 -18.85 3.33
N ASP A 349 -5.24 -18.35 2.09
CA ASP A 349 -4.63 -19.03 0.95
C ASP A 349 -3.10 -18.83 0.91
N LEU A 350 -2.58 -17.76 1.52
CA LEU A 350 -1.15 -17.52 1.74
C LEU A 350 -0.56 -18.38 2.86
N ASN A 351 -1.21 -18.36 4.03
CA ASN A 351 -0.64 -18.82 5.29
C ASN A 351 -1.22 -20.15 5.77
N GLY A 352 -2.25 -20.68 5.10
CA GLY A 352 -2.98 -21.88 5.47
C GLY A 352 -4.24 -21.59 6.30
N PRO A 353 -4.90 -22.64 6.86
CA PRO A 353 -6.09 -22.47 7.68
C PRO A 353 -5.83 -21.51 8.83
N MET A 354 -6.79 -20.60 9.08
CA MET A 354 -6.72 -19.74 10.25
C MET A 354 -6.80 -20.59 11.53
N PRO A 355 -6.00 -20.29 12.56
CA PRO A 355 -5.98 -21.02 13.82
C PRO A 355 -7.31 -20.96 14.59
#